data_AF-A0A7V2CYK9-F1
#
_entry.id   AF-A0A7V2CYK9-F1
#
_cell.length_a   1.000
_cell.length_b   1.000
_cell.length_c   1.000
_cell.angle_alpha   90.00
_cell.angle_beta   90.00
_cell.angle_gamma   90.00
#
_symmetry.space_group_name_H-M   'P 1'
#
loop_
_entity.id
_entity.type
_entity.pdbx_description
1 polymer ?
#
loop_
_entity_poly.entity_id
_entity_poly.type
_entity_poly.pdbx_seq_one_letter_code
_entity_poly.pdbx_strand_id
1 'polypeptide(L)'
;MKETLSIKVSPAEKQLLRQAARARGLGLSALLREGLKAVVQPALGGGGPSCYELARHYFEHPGSLGASAHGDLSTNKARLRDFGRKSKW
;
A
#
# COMPACT_ATOMS: atom_id res chain seq x y z
N MET A 1 21.57 -11.41 -15.64
CA MET A 1 21.37 -11.66 -17.08
C MET A 1 20.01 -11.08 -17.47
N LYS A 2 19.87 -10.40 -18.62
CA LYS A 2 18.58 -9.85 -19.07
C LYS A 2 18.09 -10.69 -20.25
N GLU A 3 16.87 -11.17 -20.16
CA GLU A 3 16.21 -11.96 -21.21
C GLU A 3 15.16 -11.11 -21.94
N THR A 4 14.96 -11.38 -23.23
CA THR A 4 14.01 -10.65 -24.08
C THR A 4 12.76 -11.48 -24.31
N LEU A 5 11.60 -10.94 -23.91
CA LEU A 5 10.29 -11.51 -24.22
C LEU A 5 9.77 -10.95 -25.54
N SER A 6 9.46 -11.84 -26.49
CA SER A 6 8.83 -11.49 -27.76
C SER A 6 7.39 -11.96 -27.77
N ILE A 7 6.44 -11.03 -27.93
CA ILE A 7 5.00 -11.32 -27.91
C ILE A 7 4.40 -10.83 -29.23
N LYS A 8 3.67 -11.70 -29.92
CA LYS A 8 2.88 -11.31 -31.09
C LYS A 8 1.61 -10.64 -30.60
N VAL A 9 1.37 -9.42 -31.08
CA VAL A 9 0.17 -8.63 -30.79
C VAL A 9 -0.46 -8.17 -32.09
N SER A 10 -1.78 -7.99 -32.07
CA SER A 10 -2.50 -7.45 -33.22
C SER A 10 -2.10 -5.98 -33.46
N PRO A 11 -2.30 -5.46 -34.69
CA PRO A 11 -2.06 -4.06 -34.99
C PRO A 11 -2.89 -3.10 -34.11
N ALA A 12 -4.13 -3.48 -33.81
CA ALA A 12 -5.04 -2.70 -32.99
C ALA A 12 -4.54 -2.57 -31.53
N GLU A 13 -4.14 -3.68 -30.91
CA GLU A 13 -3.57 -3.67 -29.56
C GLU A 13 -2.28 -2.85 -29.48
N LYS A 14 -1.42 -2.94 -30.50
CA LYS A 14 -0.20 -2.16 -30.59
C LYS A 14 -0.49 -0.65 -30.62
N GLN A 15 -1.56 -0.25 -31.31
CA GLN A 15 -1.97 1.16 -31.37
C GLN A 15 -2.52 1.65 -30.02
N LEU A 16 -3.34 0.85 -29.34
CA LEU A 16 -3.84 1.14 -28.00
C LEU A 16 -2.68 1.30 -26.99
N LEU A 17 -1.69 0.40 -27.02
CA LEU A 17 -0.50 0.50 -26.16
C LEU A 17 0.30 1.77 -26.43
N ARG A 18 0.42 2.20 -27.69
CA ARG A 18 1.08 3.46 -28.04
C ARG A 18 0.33 4.68 -27.53
N GLN A 19 -1.00 4.67 -27.61
CA GLN A 19 -1.83 5.76 -27.08
C GLN A 19 -1.71 5.84 -25.56
N ALA A 20 -1.80 4.70 -24.87
CA ALA A 20 -1.62 4.62 -23.42
C ALA A 20 -0.23 5.08 -22.97
N ALA A 21 0.82 4.72 -23.72
CA ALA A 21 2.19 5.16 -23.44
C ALA A 21 2.32 6.69 -23.56
N ARG A 22 1.75 7.28 -24.62
CA ARG A 22 1.75 8.74 -24.83
C ARG A 22 1.00 9.49 -23.73
N ALA A 23 -0.18 9.00 -23.35
CA ALA A 23 -0.98 9.61 -22.28
C ALA A 23 -0.23 9.68 -20.94
N ARG A 24 0.70 8.75 -20.70
CA ARG A 24 1.52 8.69 -19.48
C ARG A 24 2.91 9.31 -19.64
N GLY A 25 3.26 9.81 -20.83
CA GLY A 25 4.61 10.33 -21.12
C GLY A 25 5.71 9.25 -21.08
N LEU A 26 5.36 7.98 -21.27
CA LEU A 26 6.27 6.84 -21.15
C LEU A 26 6.62 6.25 -22.52
N GLY A 27 7.79 5.61 -22.60
CA GLY A 27 8.12 4.72 -23.71
C GLY A 27 7.34 3.40 -23.62
N LEU A 28 7.05 2.77 -24.78
CA LEU A 28 6.26 1.53 -24.85
C LEU A 28 6.83 0.40 -23.98
N SER A 29 8.15 0.22 -24.00
CA SER A 29 8.83 -0.79 -23.18
C SER A 29 8.76 -0.48 -21.68
N ALA A 30 8.75 0.80 -21.29
CA ALA A 30 8.59 1.21 -19.89
C ALA A 30 7.17 0.91 -19.41
N LEU A 31 6.16 1.28 -20.21
CA LEU A 31 4.76 0.97 -19.96
C LEU A 31 4.53 -0.55 -19.76
N LEU A 32 5.08 -1.37 -20.65
CA LEU A 32 4.94 -2.83 -20.54
C LEU A 32 5.62 -3.41 -19.31
N ARG A 33 6.78 -2.89 -18.91
CA ARG A 33 7.45 -3.32 -17.67
C ARG A 33 6.66 -2.91 -16.43
N GLU A 34 6.09 -1.71 -16.39
CA GLU A 34 5.21 -1.28 -15.30
C GLU A 34 3.95 -2.14 -15.22
N GLY A 35 3.29 -2.37 -16.36
CA GLY A 35 2.12 -3.24 -16.42
C GLY A 35 2.42 -4.66 -15.94
N LEU A 36 3.55 -5.23 -16.38
CA LEU A 36 3.97 -6.56 -15.96
C LEU A 36 4.27 -6.60 -14.45
N LYS A 37 4.94 -5.58 -13.89
CA LYS A 37 5.14 -5.47 -12.44
C LYS A 37 3.82 -5.36 -11.68
N ALA A 38 2.89 -4.53 -12.14
CA ALA A 38 1.59 -4.32 -11.50
C ALA A 38 0.73 -5.59 -11.49
N VAL A 39 0.85 -6.45 -12.50
CA VAL A 39 0.12 -7.73 -12.57
C VAL A 39 0.83 -8.82 -11.76
N VAL A 40 2.17 -8.89 -11.84
CA VAL A 40 2.96 -9.95 -11.22
C VAL A 40 3.17 -9.74 -9.72
N GLN A 41 3.33 -8.50 -9.25
CA GLN A 41 3.52 -8.23 -7.81
C GLN A 41 2.36 -8.75 -6.95
N PRO A 42 1.09 -8.49 -7.28
CA PRO A 42 -0.04 -9.04 -6.53
C PRO A 42 -0.19 -10.55 -6.69
N ALA A 43 0.22 -11.12 -7.83
CA ALA A 43 0.08 -12.54 -8.11
C ALA A 43 1.15 -13.40 -7.40
N LEU A 44 2.34 -12.84 -7.16
CA LEU A 44 3.43 -13.51 -6.45
C LEU A 44 3.52 -13.10 -4.97
N GLY A 45 2.96 -11.95 -4.60
CA GLY A 45 2.79 -11.50 -3.23
C GLY A 45 1.46 -12.01 -2.68
N GLY A 46 1.49 -13.18 -2.04
CA GLY A 46 0.32 -13.72 -1.34
C GLY A 46 -0.17 -12.75 -0.27
N GLY A 47 -1.39 -12.24 -0.48
CA GLY A 47 -2.13 -11.45 0.51
C GLY A 47 -1.69 -9.99 0.56
N GLY A 48 -2.65 -9.09 0.78
CA GLY A 48 -2.35 -7.70 1.14
C GLY A 48 -1.45 -7.61 2.39
N PRO A 49 -1.08 -6.39 2.81
CA PRO A 49 -0.21 -6.20 3.96
C PRO A 49 -0.73 -7.01 5.14
N SER A 50 0.14 -7.81 5.74
CA SER A 50 -0.23 -8.62 6.89
C SER A 50 -0.74 -7.71 8.01
N CYS A 51 -1.60 -8.22 8.89
CA CYS A 51 -2.06 -7.45 10.06
C CYS A 51 -0.87 -6.91 10.89
N TYR A 52 0.25 -7.63 10.89
CA TYR A 52 1.51 -7.20 11.50
C TYR A 52 2.12 -6.00 10.77
N GLU A 53 2.21 -6.02 9.44
CA GLU A 53 2.72 -4.89 8.64
C GLU A 53 1.83 -3.64 8.76
N LEU A 54 0.51 -3.84 8.81
CA LEU A 54 -0.45 -2.76 9.07
C LEU A 54 -0.24 -2.16 10.47
N ALA A 55 -0.13 -3.00 11.50
CA ALA A 55 0.13 -2.52 12.86
C ALA A 55 1.46 -1.76 12.94
N ARG A 56 2.52 -2.31 12.36
CA ARG A 56 3.83 -1.65 12.27
C ARG A 56 3.73 -0.25 11.66
N HIS A 57 3.03 -0.14 10.52
CA HIS A 57 2.85 1.13 9.83
C HIS A 57 2.04 2.15 10.65
N TYR A 58 1.01 1.71 11.36
CA TYR A 58 0.15 2.60 12.16
C TYR A 58 0.68 2.93 13.56
N PHE A 59 1.60 2.14 14.12
CA PHE A 59 2.04 2.32 15.52
C PHE A 59 3.53 2.61 15.69
N GLU A 60 4.39 2.30 14.71
CA GLU A 60 5.85 2.51 14.85
C GLU A 60 6.38 3.80 14.19
N HIS A 61 5.56 4.50 13.40
CA HIS A 61 5.99 5.73 12.72
C HIS A 61 5.70 7.00 13.54
N PRO A 62 6.65 7.94 13.68
CA PRO A 62 6.39 9.22 14.34
C PRO A 62 5.25 9.97 13.63
N GLY A 63 4.14 10.23 14.33
CA GLY A 63 2.94 10.87 13.78
C GLY A 63 1.77 9.92 13.45
N SER A 64 1.92 8.62 13.70
CA SER A 64 0.86 7.62 13.51
C SER A 64 -0.03 7.45 14.76
N LEU A 65 -1.08 6.61 14.68
CA LEU A 65 -2.00 6.33 15.80
C LEU A 65 -1.21 5.82 17.02
N GLY A 66 -1.28 6.55 18.14
CA GLY A 66 -0.49 6.25 19.35
C GLY A 66 0.74 7.15 19.56
N ALA A 67 1.17 7.90 18.54
CA ALA A 67 2.25 8.89 18.64
C ALA A 67 1.76 10.24 19.23
N SER A 68 0.82 10.21 20.18
CA SER A 68 0.26 11.43 20.79
C SER A 68 1.18 12.10 21.81
N ALA A 69 2.43 11.63 21.96
CA ALA A 69 3.37 11.98 23.04
C ALA A 69 2.84 11.78 24.48
N HIS A 70 1.58 11.34 24.62
CA HIS A 70 0.90 11.18 25.91
C HIS A 70 1.09 9.80 26.55
N GLY A 71 1.92 8.94 25.93
CA GLY A 71 2.14 7.56 26.36
C GLY A 71 0.92 6.67 26.15
N ASP A 72 1.07 5.37 26.43
CA ASP A 72 -0.04 4.42 26.41
C ASP A 72 -1.12 4.81 27.43
N LEU A 73 -2.30 5.15 26.92
CA LEU A 73 -3.45 5.58 27.71
C LEU A 73 -4.19 4.41 28.36
N SER A 74 -3.96 3.19 27.89
CA SER A 74 -4.66 1.98 28.35
C SER A 74 -4.09 1.43 29.67
N THR A 75 -2.86 1.80 30.02
CA THR A 75 -2.15 1.31 31.22
C THR A 75 -2.08 2.32 32.36
N ASN A 76 -2.44 3.59 32.13
CA ASN A 76 -2.39 4.61 33.16
C ASN A 76 -3.61 4.55 34.10
N LYS A 77 -3.47 3.82 35.21
CA LYS A 77 -4.51 3.65 36.25
C LYS A 77 -5.06 4.97 36.80
N ALA A 78 -4.28 6.05 36.81
CA ALA A 78 -4.75 7.35 37.29
C ALA A 78 -5.81 7.96 36.35
N ARG A 79 -5.75 7.68 35.04
CA ARG A 79 -6.70 8.17 34.04
C ARG A 79 -7.99 7.33 33.97
N LEU A 80 -7.95 6.11 34.48
CA LEU A 80 -9.11 5.21 34.58
C LEU A 80 -9.87 5.36 35.91
N ARG A 81 -9.46 6.29 36.78
CA ARG A 81 -10.02 6.44 38.14
C ARG A 81 -11.53 6.62 38.19
N ASP A 82 -12.09 7.25 37.15
CA ASP A 82 -13.50 7.60 37.07
C ASP A 82 -14.27 6.74 36.04
N PHE A 83 -13.59 5.77 35.41
CA PHE A 83 -14.21 4.84 34.47
C PHE A 83 -15.19 3.90 35.19
N GLY A 84 -16.43 3.85 34.73
CA GLY A 84 -17.50 3.04 35.33
C GLY A 84 -18.12 3.62 36.60
N ARG A 85 -17.67 4.79 37.08
CA ARG A 85 -18.35 5.49 38.19
C ARG A 85 -19.52 6.28 37.62
N LYS A 86 -20.73 6.00 38.09
CA LYS A 86 -21.91 6.81 37.78
C LYS A 86 -21.67 8.22 38.32
N SER A 87 -21.44 9.18 37.42
CA SER A 87 -21.53 10.60 37.72
C SER A 87 -22.90 10.83 38.36
N LYS A 88 -22.92 11.23 39.63
CA LYS A 88 -24.16 11.72 40.27
C LYS A 88 -24.49 13.05 39.60
N TRP A 89 -25.25 12.97 38.52
CA TRP A 89 -26.16 14.03 38.12
C TRP A 89 -27.39 13.94 39.02
#